data_AF-A0A7S4D0H0-F1
#
_entry.id   AF-A0A7S4D0H0-F1
#
_cell.length_a   1.000
_cell.length_b   1.000
_cell.length_c   1.000
_cell.angle_alpha   90.00
_cell.angle_beta   90.00
_cell.angle_gamma   90.00
#
_symmetry.space_group_name_H-M   'P 1'
#
loop_
_entity.id
_entity.type
_entity.pdbx_description
1 polymer ?
#
loop_
_entity_poly.entity_id
_entity_poly.type
_entity_poly.pdbx_seq_one_letter_code
_entity_poly.pdbx_strand_id
1 'polypeptide(L)'
;PAATPALLPPPGPGHVPSQLPEEHRALMALLVDVKGLRRATQATPLDVELLTLEDLDRKPLLEAKEVLLKLRDVVQRTEAIQTEIQALSNPESGPEPPGARDALHSERAALADRVLEYSNAVYEILPLQAGWQHPKALDRMRKVQGMLHHIETLLDVEYAKKVVLAARHRASVRDPLDYAYAATGATLKALSPAEDVYVMIAQYMQRGLQAGGTPPKINALFSVDCPAERNRFDRIGNHRLLWHGTHASNVIAILTQGLRVAPPDAESHGTAFGRGIYFADVFRKSWAYCGGDRGRGEPQQ
;
A
#
# COMPACT_ATOMS: atom_id res chain seq x y z
N PRO A 1 -28.10 -10.09 2.97
CA PRO A 1 -28.49 -8.72 3.39
C PRO A 1 -27.24 -7.95 3.81
N ALA A 2 -26.63 -7.24 2.87
CA ALA A 2 -25.39 -6.50 3.11
C ALA A 2 -25.63 -5.43 4.19
N ALA A 3 -24.91 -5.56 5.31
CA ALA A 3 -24.91 -4.55 6.35
C ALA A 3 -24.41 -3.25 5.73
N THR A 4 -25.29 -2.25 5.64
CA THR A 4 -24.95 -0.90 5.19
C THR A 4 -23.77 -0.41 6.04
N PRO A 5 -22.58 -0.19 5.46
CA PRO A 5 -21.48 0.42 6.20
C PRO A 5 -22.00 1.76 6.71
N ALA A 6 -21.67 2.13 7.95
CA ALA A 6 -22.11 3.38 8.56
C ALA A 6 -21.40 4.55 7.86
N LEU A 7 -21.88 4.82 6.66
CA LEU A 7 -21.76 6.05 5.91
C LEU A 7 -22.22 7.14 6.88
N LEU A 8 -21.49 8.24 6.86
CA LEU A 8 -22.02 9.61 6.95
C LEU A 8 -23.49 9.72 7.43
N PRO A 9 -23.76 10.58 8.43
CA PRO A 9 -25.02 10.59 9.17
C PRO A 9 -26.25 10.44 8.26
N PRO A 10 -27.27 9.66 8.67
CA PRO A 10 -28.41 9.33 7.83
C PRO A 10 -29.02 10.61 7.25
N PRO A 11 -29.57 10.53 6.02
CA PRO A 11 -30.03 11.69 5.29
C PRO A 11 -31.02 12.50 6.14
N GLY A 12 -30.57 13.66 6.61
CA GLY A 12 -31.39 14.63 7.33
C GLY A 12 -32.27 15.43 6.37
N PRO A 13 -33.15 16.30 6.89
CA PRO A 13 -33.90 17.24 6.07
C PRO A 13 -32.92 18.09 5.23
N GLY A 14 -33.05 18.04 3.91
CA GLY A 14 -32.12 18.69 2.95
C GLY A 14 -31.08 17.79 2.32
N HIS A 15 -31.17 16.46 2.47
CA HIS A 15 -30.27 15.52 1.78
C HIS A 15 -30.42 15.58 0.26
N VAL A 16 -29.31 15.79 -0.43
CA VAL A 16 -29.23 15.72 -1.89
C VAL A 16 -29.10 14.26 -2.31
N PRO A 17 -30.04 13.72 -3.10
CA PRO A 17 -29.96 12.32 -3.54
C PRO A 17 -28.80 12.11 -4.50
N SER A 18 -28.17 10.93 -4.38
CA SER A 18 -27.13 10.47 -5.30
C SER A 18 -27.66 10.35 -6.73
N GLN A 19 -26.83 10.76 -7.69
CA GLN A 19 -27.05 10.63 -9.13
C GLN A 19 -26.24 9.48 -9.74
N LEU A 20 -25.47 8.76 -8.92
CA LEU A 20 -24.66 7.63 -9.37
C LEU A 20 -25.52 6.37 -9.58
N PRO A 21 -25.18 5.54 -10.57
CA PRO A 21 -25.73 4.19 -10.68
C PRO A 21 -25.48 3.37 -9.41
N GLU A 22 -26.33 2.38 -9.14
CA GLU A 22 -26.26 1.56 -7.92
C GLU A 22 -24.90 0.89 -7.74
N GLU A 23 -24.31 0.35 -8.81
CA GLU A 23 -23.02 -0.34 -8.77
C GLU A 23 -21.87 0.61 -8.37
N HIS A 24 -21.88 1.84 -8.90
CA HIS A 24 -20.91 2.87 -8.53
C HIS A 24 -21.09 3.30 -7.08
N ARG A 25 -22.33 3.48 -6.63
CA ARG A 25 -22.62 3.79 -5.22
C ARG A 25 -22.12 2.68 -4.30
N ALA A 26 -22.35 1.42 -4.65
CA ALA A 26 -21.90 0.27 -3.88
C ALA A 26 -20.36 0.21 -3.81
N LEU A 27 -19.66 0.41 -4.94
CA LEU A 27 -18.21 0.50 -4.98
C LEU A 27 -17.70 1.65 -4.09
N MET A 28 -18.23 2.86 -4.27
CA MET A 28 -17.78 4.01 -3.50
C MET A 28 -18.03 3.82 -2.01
N ALA A 29 -19.18 3.26 -1.61
CA ALA A 29 -19.49 2.95 -0.22
C ALA A 29 -18.48 1.96 0.40
N LEU A 30 -17.96 1.01 -0.38
CA LEU A 30 -16.88 0.12 0.05
C LEU A 30 -15.56 0.88 0.23
N LEU A 31 -15.20 1.73 -0.73
CA LEU A 31 -13.88 2.39 -0.74
C LEU A 31 -13.75 3.51 0.29
N VAL A 32 -14.86 4.15 0.67
CA VAL A 32 -14.89 5.21 1.69
C VAL A 32 -15.47 4.76 3.03
N ASP A 33 -15.56 3.46 3.26
CA ASP A 33 -16.03 2.90 4.53
C ASP A 33 -15.09 3.27 5.68
N VAL A 34 -15.56 4.12 6.58
CA VAL A 34 -14.79 4.58 7.75
C VAL A 34 -14.36 3.40 8.63
N LYS A 35 -15.16 2.33 8.73
CA LYS A 35 -14.76 1.13 9.48
C LYS A 35 -13.62 0.40 8.77
N GLY A 36 -13.69 0.27 7.46
CA GLY A 36 -12.61 -0.23 6.60
C GLY A 36 -11.32 0.58 6.75
N LEU A 37 -11.41 1.91 6.69
CA LEU A 37 -10.26 2.81 6.89
C LEU A 37 -9.66 2.66 8.29
N ARG A 38 -10.49 2.60 9.34
CA ARG A 38 -10.02 2.38 10.72
C ARG A 38 -9.34 1.01 10.87
N ARG A 39 -9.90 -0.05 10.28
CA ARG A 39 -9.27 -1.38 10.25
C ARG A 39 -7.91 -1.36 9.55
N ALA A 40 -7.79 -0.61 8.45
CA ALA A 40 -6.52 -0.45 7.74
C ALA A 40 -5.47 0.25 8.62
N THR A 41 -5.84 1.30 9.35
CA THR A 41 -4.97 1.93 10.37
C THR A 41 -4.57 0.92 11.45
N GLN A 42 -5.51 0.11 11.93
CA GLN A 42 -5.29 -0.88 12.98
C GLN A 42 -4.48 -2.11 12.57
N ALA A 43 -4.37 -2.38 11.28
CA ALA A 43 -3.52 -3.46 10.74
C ALA A 43 -2.04 -3.08 10.71
N THR A 44 -1.68 -1.85 11.08
CA THR A 44 -0.28 -1.41 11.21
C THR A 44 0.26 -1.68 12.61
N PRO A 45 1.60 -1.82 12.78
CA PRO A 45 2.22 -1.98 14.10
C PRO A 45 2.23 -0.69 14.94
N LEU A 46 1.66 0.40 14.42
CA LEU A 46 1.63 1.70 15.09
C LEU A 46 0.56 1.74 16.17
N ASP A 47 0.79 2.54 17.21
CA ASP A 47 -0.14 2.71 18.31
C ASP A 47 -1.42 3.38 17.81
N VAL A 48 -2.50 2.60 17.77
CA VAL A 48 -3.80 3.05 17.25
C VAL A 48 -4.57 3.91 18.25
N GLU A 49 -4.16 3.93 19.52
CA GLU A 49 -4.70 4.84 20.54
C GLU A 49 -4.10 6.24 20.40
N LEU A 50 -2.84 6.33 19.96
CA LEU A 50 -2.14 7.59 19.72
C LEU A 50 -2.23 8.08 18.27
N LEU A 51 -2.32 7.17 17.30
CA LEU A 51 -2.51 7.45 15.87
C LEU A 51 -3.88 6.91 15.43
N THR A 52 -4.94 7.51 15.97
CA THR A 52 -6.30 7.22 15.51
C THR A 52 -6.48 7.67 14.06
N LEU A 53 -7.54 7.20 13.40
CA LEU A 53 -7.90 7.70 12.07
C LEU A 53 -8.07 9.23 12.10
N GLU A 54 -8.69 9.75 13.16
CA GLU A 54 -8.94 11.17 13.39
C GLU A 54 -7.63 11.98 13.44
N ASP A 55 -6.65 11.49 14.18
CA ASP A 55 -5.36 12.16 14.42
C ASP A 55 -4.33 11.96 13.31
N LEU A 56 -4.61 11.03 12.38
CA LEU A 56 -3.69 10.69 11.29
C LEU A 56 -3.37 11.90 10.39
N ASP A 57 -2.15 12.43 10.49
CA ASP A 57 -1.70 13.56 9.67
C ASP A 57 -0.60 13.16 8.69
N ARG A 58 -0.58 13.85 7.55
CA ARG A 58 0.33 13.59 6.44
C ARG A 58 1.78 13.91 6.80
N LYS A 59 2.01 14.99 7.56
CA LYS A 59 3.36 15.52 7.80
C LYS A 59 4.24 14.53 8.59
N PRO A 60 3.82 13.99 9.75
CA PRO A 60 4.61 13.00 10.48
C PRO A 60 4.89 11.73 9.68
N LEU A 61 3.92 11.28 8.87
CA LEU A 61 4.09 10.12 7.99
C LEU A 61 5.18 10.34 6.94
N LEU A 62 5.26 11.54 6.36
CA LEU A 62 6.31 11.88 5.40
C LEU A 62 7.68 12.03 6.06
N GLU A 63 7.74 12.62 7.25
CA GLU A 63 8.97 12.73 8.05
C GLU A 63 9.51 11.34 8.42
N ALA A 64 8.67 10.46 8.96
CA ALA A 64 9.06 9.08 9.26
C ALA A 64 9.46 8.29 7.99
N LYS A 65 8.78 8.54 6.87
CA LYS A 65 9.18 7.95 5.58
C LYS A 65 10.60 8.37 5.21
N GLU A 66 10.93 9.66 5.30
CA GLU A 66 12.27 10.17 4.99
C GLU A 66 13.35 9.50 5.86
N VAL A 67 13.10 9.38 7.16
CA VAL A 67 14.03 8.69 8.08
C VAL A 67 14.20 7.22 7.70
N LEU A 68 13.12 6.50 7.36
CA LEU A 68 13.20 5.10 6.93
C LEU A 68 13.96 4.92 5.62
N LEU A 69 13.87 5.89 4.71
CA LEU A 69 14.65 5.87 3.47
C LEU A 69 16.15 5.95 3.78
N LYS A 70 16.57 6.82 4.70
CA LYS A 70 17.97 6.88 5.17
C LYS A 70 18.39 5.60 5.88
N LEU A 71 17.52 5.05 6.74
CA LEU A 71 17.77 3.80 7.45
C LEU A 71 17.95 2.61 6.50
N ARG A 72 17.13 2.53 5.45
CA ARG A 72 17.25 1.49 4.44
C ARG A 72 18.67 1.46 3.85
N ASP A 73 19.22 2.62 3.52
CA ASP A 73 20.53 2.73 2.85
C ASP A 73 21.65 2.26 3.80
N VAL A 74 21.55 2.58 5.09
CA VAL A 74 22.43 2.07 6.15
C VAL A 74 22.33 0.56 6.30
N VAL A 75 21.11 0.01 6.37
CA VAL A 75 20.88 -1.44 6.48
C VAL A 75 21.41 -2.17 5.27
N GLN A 76 21.22 -1.61 4.07
CA GLN A 76 21.76 -2.17 2.85
C GLN A 76 23.28 -2.24 2.87
N ARG A 77 23.97 -1.15 3.24
CA ARG A 77 25.44 -1.18 3.35
C ARG A 77 25.89 -2.20 4.39
N THR A 78 25.16 -2.33 5.49
CA THR A 78 25.42 -3.33 6.53
C THR A 78 25.33 -4.76 5.99
N GLU A 79 24.28 -5.09 5.22
CA GLU A 79 24.12 -6.39 4.57
C GLU A 79 25.18 -6.65 3.48
N ALA A 80 25.59 -5.62 2.73
CA ALA A 80 26.66 -5.70 1.73
C ALA A 80 28.02 -6.02 2.37
N ILE A 81 28.38 -5.32 3.45
CA ILE A 81 29.61 -5.58 4.23
C ILE A 81 29.62 -7.03 4.73
N GLN A 82 28.48 -7.55 5.18
CA GLN A 82 28.38 -8.95 5.62
C GLN A 82 28.73 -9.92 4.48
N THR A 83 28.33 -9.61 3.25
CA THR A 83 28.66 -10.41 2.06
C THR A 83 30.14 -10.26 1.68
N GLU A 84 30.70 -9.05 1.76
CA GLU A 84 32.13 -8.80 1.53
C GLU A 84 33.01 -9.56 2.53
N ILE A 85 32.68 -9.53 3.83
CA ILE A 85 33.39 -10.30 4.87
C ILE A 85 33.32 -11.81 4.59
N GLN A 86 32.15 -12.30 4.15
CA GLN A 86 31.99 -13.70 3.77
C GLN A 86 32.83 -14.06 2.54
N ALA A 87 32.91 -13.17 1.54
CA ALA A 87 33.73 -13.34 0.36
C ALA A 87 35.22 -13.38 0.70
N LEU A 88 35.71 -12.54 1.63
CA LEU A 88 37.10 -12.59 2.12
C LEU A 88 37.45 -13.93 2.81
N SER A 89 36.45 -14.70 3.24
CA SER A 89 36.64 -16.02 3.85
C SER A 89 36.67 -17.16 2.83
N ASN A 90 36.44 -16.87 1.54
CA ASN A 90 36.47 -17.87 0.47
C ASN A 90 37.93 -18.19 0.05
N PRO A 91 38.35 -19.47 0.07
CA PRO A 91 39.70 -19.89 -0.33
C PRO A 91 40.11 -19.50 -1.75
N GLU A 92 39.15 -19.26 -2.65
CA GLU A 92 39.39 -18.92 -4.06
C GLU A 92 39.70 -17.42 -4.29
N SER A 93 39.58 -16.57 -3.27
CA SER A 93 39.63 -15.10 -3.39
C SER A 93 41.03 -14.50 -3.54
N GLY A 94 42.08 -15.33 -3.53
CA GLY A 94 43.46 -14.86 -3.42
C GLY A 94 43.80 -14.30 -2.02
N PRO A 95 45.00 -13.72 -1.83
CA PRO A 95 45.43 -13.20 -0.54
C PRO A 95 44.59 -11.97 -0.12
N GLU A 96 44.08 -11.99 1.11
CA GLU A 96 43.33 -10.88 1.70
C GLU A 96 44.22 -9.62 1.82
N PRO A 97 43.75 -8.42 1.38
CA PRO A 97 44.49 -7.18 1.58
C PRO A 97 44.71 -6.88 3.07
N PRO A 98 45.89 -6.39 3.48
CA PRO A 98 46.17 -6.10 4.89
C PRO A 98 45.13 -5.15 5.51
N GLY A 99 44.52 -5.55 6.63
CA GLY A 99 43.56 -4.73 7.37
C GLY A 99 42.15 -4.62 6.75
N ALA A 100 41.87 -5.31 5.64
CA ALA A 100 40.58 -5.24 4.96
C ALA A 100 39.42 -5.70 5.87
N ARG A 101 39.55 -6.84 6.55
CA ARG A 101 38.52 -7.33 7.48
C ARG A 101 38.31 -6.39 8.68
N ASP A 102 39.37 -5.83 9.24
CA ASP A 102 39.27 -4.89 10.38
C ASP A 102 38.55 -3.60 9.98
N ALA A 103 38.86 -3.06 8.79
CA ALA A 103 38.17 -1.89 8.24
C ALA A 103 36.67 -2.16 8.04
N LEU A 104 36.30 -3.31 7.46
CA LEU A 104 34.90 -3.70 7.28
C LEU A 104 34.16 -3.92 8.61
N HIS A 105 34.82 -4.52 9.61
CA HIS A 105 34.23 -4.65 10.95
C HIS A 105 34.02 -3.30 11.64
N SER A 106 34.98 -2.38 11.51
CA SER A 106 34.87 -1.02 12.05
C SER A 106 33.73 -0.25 11.38
N GLU A 107 33.61 -0.31 10.05
CA GLU A 107 32.52 0.32 9.31
C GLU A 107 31.16 -0.27 9.73
N ARG A 108 31.06 -1.60 9.83
CA ARG A 108 29.83 -2.28 10.27
C ARG A 108 29.41 -1.87 11.68
N ALA A 109 30.35 -1.69 12.60
CA ALA A 109 30.05 -1.22 13.96
C ALA A 109 29.46 0.19 13.94
N ALA A 110 30.06 1.12 13.18
CA ALA A 110 29.54 2.48 13.04
C ALA A 110 28.15 2.53 12.37
N LEU A 111 27.87 1.61 11.44
CA LEU A 111 26.55 1.48 10.83
C LEU A 111 25.51 0.91 11.79
N ALA A 112 25.89 0.01 12.70
CA ALA A 112 24.97 -0.53 13.71
C ALA A 112 24.43 0.57 14.64
N ASP A 113 25.28 1.52 15.04
CA ASP A 113 24.86 2.69 15.82
C ASP A 113 23.86 3.56 15.04
N ARG A 114 24.12 3.80 13.74
CA ARG A 114 23.22 4.54 12.85
C ARG A 114 21.88 3.82 12.63
N VAL A 115 21.88 2.49 12.58
CA VAL A 115 20.64 1.69 12.51
C VAL A 115 19.80 1.93 13.75
N LEU A 116 20.40 1.94 14.95
CA LEU A 116 19.70 2.21 16.19
C LEU A 116 19.17 3.65 16.24
N GLU A 117 20.00 4.63 15.90
CA GLU A 117 19.64 6.05 15.85
C GLU A 117 18.40 6.28 14.96
N TYR A 118 18.44 5.82 13.71
CA TYR A 118 17.31 5.99 12.80
C TYR A 118 16.09 5.15 13.20
N SER A 119 16.28 3.95 13.77
CA SER A 119 15.15 3.16 14.28
C SER A 119 14.42 3.93 15.39
N ASN A 120 15.16 4.53 16.33
CA ASN A 120 14.59 5.34 17.41
C ASN A 120 13.89 6.58 16.87
N ALA A 121 14.51 7.31 15.93
CA ALA A 121 13.90 8.48 15.32
C ALA A 121 12.55 8.16 14.64
N VAL A 122 12.42 7.00 13.99
CA VAL A 122 11.12 6.56 13.43
C VAL A 122 10.08 6.34 14.54
N TYR A 123 10.47 5.70 15.65
CA TYR A 123 9.57 5.41 16.76
C TYR A 123 9.19 6.63 17.61
N GLU A 124 10.03 7.67 17.60
CA GLU A 124 9.73 8.97 18.20
C GLU A 124 8.70 9.74 17.38
N ILE A 125 8.73 9.63 16.04
CA ILE A 125 7.75 10.27 15.15
C ILE A 125 6.43 9.48 15.14
N LEU A 126 6.51 8.15 15.04
CA LEU A 126 5.37 7.26 14.94
C LEU A 126 5.36 6.29 16.12
N PRO A 127 4.54 6.52 17.16
CA PRO A 127 4.46 5.63 18.30
C PRO A 127 4.08 4.22 17.84
N LEU A 128 4.80 3.21 18.32
CA LEU A 128 4.45 1.80 18.15
C LEU A 128 3.42 1.39 19.20
N GLN A 129 2.59 0.39 18.89
CA GLN A 129 1.70 -0.21 19.89
C GLN A 129 2.50 -0.59 21.14
N ALA A 130 2.12 -0.02 22.27
CA ALA A 130 2.75 -0.32 23.54
C ALA A 130 2.55 -1.81 23.88
N GLY A 131 3.67 -2.54 24.01
CA GLY A 131 3.74 -3.81 24.71
C GLY A 131 4.87 -3.77 25.75
N TRP A 132 4.97 -4.79 26.60
CA TRP A 132 6.08 -4.93 27.56
C TRP A 132 7.45 -5.20 26.91
N GLN A 133 7.55 -5.14 25.58
CA GLN A 133 8.79 -5.37 24.84
C GLN A 133 9.30 -4.05 24.26
N HIS A 134 10.57 -3.75 24.52
CA HIS A 134 11.24 -2.60 23.92
C HIS A 134 11.17 -2.66 22.38
N PRO A 135 10.99 -1.51 21.70
CA PRO A 135 11.06 -1.44 20.24
C PRO A 135 12.35 -2.09 19.73
N LYS A 136 12.22 -2.99 18.76
CA LYS A 136 13.37 -3.66 18.16
C LYS A 136 13.91 -2.83 17.01
N ALA A 137 15.23 -2.76 16.86
CA ALA A 137 15.85 -2.12 15.71
C ALA A 137 15.31 -2.67 14.37
N LEU A 138 15.13 -1.77 13.40
CA LEU A 138 14.81 -2.09 12.01
C LEU A 138 16.09 -2.46 11.24
N ASP A 139 16.79 -3.48 11.75
CA ASP A 139 18.14 -3.92 11.37
C ASP A 139 18.22 -4.80 10.11
N ARG A 140 17.10 -5.04 9.45
CA ARG A 140 17.01 -5.91 8.27
C ARG A 140 16.17 -5.26 7.21
N MET A 141 16.56 -5.46 5.96
CA MET A 141 15.89 -4.89 4.80
C MET A 141 14.38 -5.19 4.78
N ARG A 142 13.99 -6.41 5.19
CA ARG A 142 12.58 -6.82 5.34
C ARG A 142 11.80 -6.00 6.36
N LYS A 143 12.40 -5.63 7.50
CA LYS A 143 11.73 -4.84 8.54
C LYS A 143 11.50 -3.40 8.08
N VAL A 144 12.53 -2.80 7.45
CA VAL A 144 12.45 -1.43 6.91
C VAL A 144 11.35 -1.33 5.85
N GLN A 145 11.31 -2.27 4.91
CA GLN A 145 10.24 -2.32 3.90
C GLN A 145 8.85 -2.53 4.49
N GLY A 146 8.73 -3.41 5.49
CA GLY A 146 7.47 -3.61 6.18
C GLY A 146 6.94 -2.30 6.76
N MET A 147 7.81 -1.54 7.44
CA MET A 147 7.45 -0.23 7.98
C MET A 147 7.12 0.80 6.90
N LEU A 148 7.91 0.86 5.81
CA LEU A 148 7.61 1.73 4.66
C LEU A 148 6.23 1.43 4.07
N HIS A 149 5.89 0.15 3.91
CA HIS A 149 4.58 -0.28 3.40
C HIS A 149 3.44 0.14 4.33
N HIS A 150 3.62 0.07 5.65
CA HIS A 150 2.64 0.56 6.61
C HIS A 150 2.44 2.07 6.49
N ILE A 151 3.51 2.86 6.39
CA ILE A 151 3.41 4.32 6.21
C ILE A 151 2.75 4.68 4.87
N GLU A 152 3.04 3.98 3.79
CA GLU A 152 2.39 4.20 2.49
C GLU A 152 0.88 3.92 2.57
N THR A 153 0.50 2.83 3.23
CA THR A 153 -0.92 2.50 3.50
C THR A 153 -1.58 3.61 4.33
N LEU A 154 -0.90 4.13 5.34
CA LEU A 154 -1.43 5.23 6.17
C LEU A 154 -1.55 6.53 5.39
N LEU A 155 -0.62 6.84 4.47
CA LEU A 155 -0.74 7.99 3.58
C LEU A 155 -1.95 7.88 2.64
N ASP A 156 -2.30 6.67 2.20
CA ASP A 156 -3.50 6.42 1.39
C ASP A 156 -4.78 6.54 2.24
N VAL A 157 -4.77 6.00 3.45
CA VAL A 157 -5.88 6.13 4.42
C VAL A 157 -6.09 7.60 4.82
N GLU A 158 -5.03 8.35 5.04
CA GLU A 158 -5.05 9.79 5.34
C GLU A 158 -5.70 10.58 4.19
N TYR A 159 -5.36 10.22 2.95
CA TYR A 159 -6.00 10.82 1.78
C TYR A 159 -7.49 10.48 1.70
N ALA A 160 -7.85 9.20 1.86
CA ALA A 160 -9.24 8.77 1.86
C ALA A 160 -10.04 9.45 2.98
N LYS A 161 -9.45 9.65 4.16
CA LYS A 161 -10.03 10.42 5.27
C LYS A 161 -10.35 11.85 4.83
N LYS A 162 -9.42 12.55 4.17
CA LYS A 162 -9.66 13.92 3.67
C LYS A 162 -10.83 13.96 2.69
N VAL A 163 -10.94 12.98 1.79
CA VAL A 163 -12.09 12.87 0.86
C VAL A 163 -13.39 12.69 1.64
N VAL A 164 -13.44 11.79 2.63
CA VAL A 164 -14.64 11.56 3.47
C VAL A 164 -15.05 12.83 4.23
N LEU A 165 -14.11 13.52 4.85
CA LEU A 165 -14.38 14.75 5.60
C LEU A 165 -14.91 15.86 4.68
N ALA A 166 -14.31 16.02 3.50
CA ALA A 166 -14.76 17.00 2.52
C ALA A 166 -16.15 16.66 1.96
N ALA A 167 -16.43 15.38 1.70
CA ALA A 167 -17.75 14.89 1.28
C ALA A 167 -18.82 15.19 2.34
N ARG A 168 -18.50 14.95 3.62
CA ARG A 168 -19.39 15.28 4.75
C ARG A 168 -19.66 16.77 4.86
N HIS A 169 -18.62 17.60 4.73
CA HIS A 169 -18.76 19.06 4.80
C HIS A 169 -19.60 19.63 3.65
N ARG A 170 -19.65 18.95 2.51
CA ARG A 170 -20.42 19.35 1.31
C ARG A 170 -21.74 18.60 1.14
N ALA A 171 -22.18 17.83 2.15
CA ALA A 171 -23.35 16.97 2.05
C ALA A 171 -24.68 17.71 1.78
N SER A 172 -24.74 19.02 2.06
CA SER A 172 -25.90 19.87 1.74
C SER A 172 -25.99 20.26 0.26
N VAL A 173 -24.91 20.11 -0.50
CA VAL A 173 -24.83 20.50 -1.92
C VAL A 173 -24.75 19.29 -2.84
N ARG A 174 -24.19 18.18 -2.35
CA ARG A 174 -23.99 16.97 -3.14
C ARG A 174 -24.05 15.74 -2.25
N ASP A 175 -24.58 14.64 -2.79
CA ASP A 175 -24.46 13.34 -2.14
C ASP A 175 -22.97 13.03 -1.86
N PRO A 176 -22.62 12.52 -0.66
CA PRO A 176 -21.22 12.29 -0.34
C PRO A 176 -20.50 11.21 -1.15
N LEU A 177 -21.21 10.18 -1.62
CA LEU A 177 -20.62 9.16 -2.49
C LEU A 177 -20.37 9.73 -3.88
N ASP A 178 -21.28 10.59 -4.37
CA ASP A 178 -21.06 11.34 -5.59
C ASP A 178 -19.87 12.30 -5.46
N TYR A 179 -19.71 12.94 -4.30
CA TYR A 179 -18.55 13.77 -4.02
C TYR A 179 -17.25 12.95 -4.06
N ALA A 180 -17.21 11.83 -3.34
CA ALA A 180 -16.05 10.96 -3.29
C ALA A 180 -15.71 10.39 -4.69
N TYR A 181 -16.71 10.02 -5.48
CA TYR A 181 -16.52 9.56 -6.85
C TYR A 181 -15.89 10.65 -7.72
N ALA A 182 -16.44 11.86 -7.68
CA ALA A 182 -15.89 12.98 -8.43
C ALA A 182 -14.47 13.36 -7.99
N ALA A 183 -14.16 13.21 -6.71
CA ALA A 183 -12.81 13.46 -6.19
C ALA A 183 -11.76 12.55 -6.82
N THR A 184 -12.14 11.36 -7.31
CA THR A 184 -11.20 10.48 -8.02
C THR A 184 -10.75 11.03 -9.36
N GLY A 185 -11.57 11.85 -10.03
CA GLY A 185 -11.33 12.29 -11.40
C GLY A 185 -11.34 11.16 -12.46
N ALA A 186 -11.61 9.92 -12.04
CA ALA A 186 -11.70 8.76 -12.92
C ALA A 186 -13.13 8.56 -13.44
N THR A 187 -13.26 8.01 -14.64
CA THR A 187 -14.53 7.55 -15.17
C THR A 187 -14.59 6.04 -15.03
N LEU A 188 -15.56 5.55 -14.24
CA LEU A 188 -15.80 4.13 -14.06
C LEU A 188 -16.99 3.70 -14.92
N LYS A 189 -16.85 2.58 -15.64
CA LYS A 189 -17.98 1.91 -16.29
C LYS A 189 -18.04 0.47 -15.81
N ALA A 190 -19.14 0.14 -15.15
CA ALA A 190 -19.53 -1.22 -14.81
C ALA A 190 -19.59 -2.10 -16.05
N LEU A 191 -19.00 -3.29 -15.96
CA LEU A 191 -18.98 -4.28 -17.03
C LEU A 191 -19.90 -5.45 -16.67
N SER A 192 -20.83 -5.75 -17.57
CA SER A 192 -21.73 -6.88 -17.43
C SER A 192 -21.05 -8.20 -17.78
N PRO A 193 -21.49 -9.34 -17.21
CA PRO A 193 -20.96 -10.66 -17.57
C PRO A 193 -21.11 -11.07 -19.03
N ALA A 194 -21.96 -10.37 -19.79
CA ALA A 194 -22.17 -10.60 -21.22
C ALA A 194 -21.14 -9.89 -22.11
N GLU A 195 -20.37 -8.94 -21.58
CA GLU A 195 -19.35 -8.23 -22.35
C GLU A 195 -18.09 -9.10 -22.54
N ASP A 196 -17.53 -9.11 -23.75
CA ASP A 196 -16.33 -9.90 -24.09
C ASP A 196 -15.14 -9.58 -23.18
N VAL A 197 -14.98 -8.31 -22.81
CA VAL A 197 -13.94 -7.86 -21.88
C VAL A 197 -14.10 -8.51 -20.51
N TYR A 198 -15.33 -8.65 -20.01
CA TYR A 198 -15.59 -9.33 -18.75
C TYR A 198 -15.16 -10.80 -18.84
N VAL A 199 -15.58 -11.50 -19.90
CA VAL A 199 -15.27 -12.91 -20.13
C VAL A 199 -13.75 -13.12 -20.21
N MET A 200 -13.05 -12.25 -20.94
CA MET A 200 -11.59 -12.27 -21.05
C MET A 200 -10.91 -12.12 -19.68
N ILE A 201 -11.34 -11.14 -18.87
CA ILE A 201 -10.77 -10.90 -17.53
C ILE A 201 -11.04 -12.09 -16.60
N ALA A 202 -12.26 -12.64 -16.61
CA ALA A 202 -12.61 -13.80 -15.80
C ALA A 202 -11.78 -15.04 -16.17
N GLN A 203 -11.58 -15.29 -17.47
CA GLN A 203 -10.71 -16.36 -17.94
C GLN A 203 -9.24 -16.12 -17.57
N TYR A 204 -8.76 -14.88 -17.69
CA TYR A 204 -7.39 -14.53 -17.31
C TYR A 204 -7.15 -14.74 -15.81
N MET A 205 -8.11 -14.35 -14.97
CA MET A 205 -8.11 -14.62 -13.53
C MET A 205 -8.05 -16.12 -13.24
N GLN A 206 -8.93 -16.91 -13.88
CA GLN A 206 -9.03 -18.35 -13.67
C GLN A 206 -7.73 -19.09 -14.06
N ARG A 207 -7.12 -18.72 -15.19
CA ARG A 207 -5.83 -19.30 -15.63
C ARG A 207 -4.67 -18.90 -14.72
N GLY A 208 -4.75 -17.74 -14.07
CA GLY A 208 -3.77 -17.25 -13.11
C GLY A 208 -3.83 -17.90 -11.71
N LEU A 209 -4.68 -18.92 -11.52
CA LEU A 209 -4.74 -19.74 -10.31
C LEU A 209 -3.99 -21.05 -10.55
N GLN A 210 -3.12 -21.44 -9.62
CA GLN A 210 -2.46 -22.75 -9.66
C GLN A 210 -3.50 -23.88 -9.61
N ALA A 211 -3.16 -25.05 -10.17
CA ALA A 211 -4.04 -26.23 -10.20
C ALA A 211 -4.57 -26.55 -8.79
N GLY A 212 -5.90 -26.47 -8.61
CA GLY A 212 -6.60 -26.80 -7.37
C GLY A 212 -7.14 -25.61 -6.56
N GLY A 213 -6.88 -24.36 -6.95
CA GLY A 213 -7.48 -23.19 -6.29
C GLY A 213 -8.88 -22.87 -6.82
N THR A 214 -9.88 -22.79 -5.95
CA THR A 214 -11.20 -22.23 -6.29
C THR A 214 -11.06 -20.73 -6.56
N PRO A 215 -11.46 -20.21 -7.74
CA PRO A 215 -11.41 -18.78 -8.02
C PRO A 215 -12.33 -17.99 -7.06
N PRO A 216 -11.92 -16.80 -6.61
CA PRO A 216 -12.84 -15.90 -5.94
C PRO A 216 -13.98 -15.53 -6.90
N LYS A 217 -15.17 -15.29 -6.34
CA LYS A 217 -16.29 -14.78 -7.11
C LYS A 217 -16.04 -13.32 -7.47
N ILE A 218 -16.22 -12.97 -8.74
CA ILE A 218 -16.25 -11.57 -9.19
C ILE A 218 -17.62 -11.01 -8.81
N ASN A 219 -17.65 -10.08 -7.85
CA ASN A 219 -18.90 -9.41 -7.45
C ASN A 219 -19.24 -8.25 -8.39
N ALA A 220 -18.23 -7.52 -8.85
CA ALA A 220 -18.36 -6.43 -9.81
C ALA A 220 -17.05 -6.26 -10.58
N LEU A 221 -17.14 -5.80 -11.82
CA LEU A 221 -15.99 -5.46 -12.65
C LEU A 221 -16.20 -4.08 -13.25
N PHE A 222 -15.20 -3.21 -13.12
CA PHE A 222 -15.25 -1.85 -13.65
C PHE A 222 -14.11 -1.65 -14.62
N SER A 223 -14.42 -1.12 -15.79
CA SER A 223 -13.43 -0.43 -16.61
C SER A 223 -13.16 0.96 -16.01
N VAL A 224 -11.89 1.36 -16.00
CA VAL A 224 -11.41 2.60 -15.40
C VAL A 224 -10.75 3.42 -16.50
N ASP A 225 -11.22 4.65 -16.71
CA ASP A 225 -10.55 5.63 -17.56
C ASP A 225 -10.06 6.80 -16.71
N CYS A 226 -8.74 7.02 -16.72
CA CYS A 226 -8.07 8.13 -16.06
C CYS A 226 -7.50 9.06 -17.14
N PRO A 227 -8.20 10.16 -17.50
CA PRO A 227 -7.81 10.99 -18.64
C PRO A 227 -6.37 11.53 -18.56
N ALA A 228 -5.88 11.80 -17.35
CA ALA A 228 -4.52 12.26 -17.11
C ALA A 228 -3.43 11.21 -17.47
N GLU A 229 -3.76 9.92 -17.45
CA GLU A 229 -2.82 8.83 -17.74
C GLU A 229 -2.75 8.48 -19.24
N ARG A 230 -3.84 8.68 -19.97
CA ARG A 230 -3.96 8.31 -21.39
C ARG A 230 -2.85 8.92 -22.27
N ASN A 231 -2.52 10.18 -22.05
CA ASN A 231 -1.49 10.90 -22.82
C ASN A 231 -0.05 10.44 -22.49
N ARG A 232 0.15 9.64 -21.45
CA ARG A 232 1.46 9.16 -20.98
C ARG A 232 1.75 7.72 -21.43
N PHE A 233 0.73 6.94 -21.74
CA PHE A 233 0.83 5.50 -21.96
C PHE A 233 1.45 5.11 -23.31
N ASP A 234 1.02 5.71 -24.42
CA ASP A 234 1.37 5.27 -25.79
C ASP A 234 2.78 5.66 -26.27
N ARG A 235 3.72 5.90 -25.36
CA ARG A 235 5.08 6.37 -25.70
C ARG A 235 6.06 5.25 -26.00
N ILE A 236 5.74 4.00 -25.62
CA ILE A 236 6.61 2.82 -25.78
C ILE A 236 5.81 1.63 -26.28
N GLY A 237 6.47 0.59 -26.81
CA GLY A 237 5.82 -0.64 -27.25
C GLY A 237 5.65 -1.70 -26.14
N ASN A 238 5.27 -2.93 -26.53
CA ASN A 238 5.13 -4.11 -25.65
C ASN A 238 4.10 -3.93 -24.51
N HIS A 239 2.92 -3.40 -24.84
CA HIS A 239 1.83 -3.27 -23.88
C HIS A 239 1.31 -4.64 -23.44
N ARG A 240 1.21 -4.84 -22.12
CA ARG A 240 0.69 -6.04 -21.48
C ARG A 240 -0.38 -5.66 -20.47
N LEU A 241 -1.45 -6.44 -20.43
CA LEU A 241 -2.42 -6.41 -19.35
C LEU A 241 -1.87 -7.26 -18.20
N LEU A 242 -1.67 -6.66 -17.03
CA LEU A 242 -1.09 -7.32 -15.86
C LEU A 242 -1.90 -6.99 -14.60
N TRP A 243 -1.78 -7.84 -13.58
CA TRP A 243 -2.47 -7.70 -12.30
C TRP A 243 -1.67 -6.84 -11.32
N HIS A 244 -2.35 -5.90 -10.66
CA HIS A 244 -1.89 -5.23 -9.45
C HIS A 244 -2.90 -5.50 -8.34
N GLY A 245 -2.43 -5.92 -7.17
CA GLY A 245 -3.28 -6.16 -6.00
C GLY A 245 -2.93 -5.19 -4.89
N THR A 246 -3.95 -4.66 -4.22
CA THR A 246 -3.81 -3.65 -3.16
C THR A 246 -4.98 -3.76 -2.19
N HIS A 247 -4.82 -3.25 -0.98
CA HIS A 247 -5.90 -3.20 -0.02
C HIS A 247 -6.99 -2.21 -0.46
N ALA A 248 -8.26 -2.50 -0.15
CA ALA A 248 -9.38 -1.66 -0.56
C ALA A 248 -9.24 -0.19 -0.09
N SER A 249 -8.63 0.03 1.08
CA SER A 249 -8.36 1.37 1.63
C SER A 249 -7.49 2.25 0.73
N ASN A 250 -6.71 1.63 -0.16
CA ASN A 250 -5.74 2.33 -1.00
C ASN A 250 -6.33 2.75 -2.34
N VAL A 251 -7.47 2.16 -2.74
CA VAL A 251 -8.02 2.32 -4.09
C VAL A 251 -8.48 3.75 -4.37
N ILE A 252 -9.07 4.47 -3.41
CA ILE A 252 -9.43 5.90 -3.57
C ILE A 252 -8.19 6.75 -3.91
N ALA A 253 -7.11 6.54 -3.17
CA ALA A 253 -5.86 7.26 -3.39
C ALA A 253 -5.26 6.93 -4.76
N ILE A 254 -5.25 5.64 -5.13
CA ILE A 254 -4.75 5.16 -6.43
C ILE A 254 -5.58 5.72 -7.59
N LEU A 255 -6.92 5.68 -7.51
CA LEU A 255 -7.78 6.22 -8.56
C LEU A 255 -7.56 7.72 -8.76
N THR A 256 -7.22 8.45 -7.68
CA THR A 256 -7.02 9.90 -7.76
C THR A 256 -5.61 10.30 -8.18
N GLN A 257 -4.59 9.59 -7.70
CA GLN A 257 -3.19 10.00 -7.81
C GLN A 257 -2.37 9.12 -8.75
N GLY A 258 -3.00 8.06 -9.28
CA GLY A 258 -2.33 6.98 -10.00
C GLY A 258 -1.53 6.07 -9.07
N LEU A 259 -0.96 5.02 -9.65
CA LEU A 259 0.06 4.21 -8.98
C LEU A 259 1.34 5.03 -8.88
N ARG A 260 1.91 5.15 -7.68
CA ARG A 260 3.07 6.01 -7.41
C ARG A 260 4.31 5.18 -7.14
N VAL A 261 5.42 5.61 -7.73
CA VAL A 261 6.75 5.17 -7.30
C VAL A 261 7.14 5.98 -6.06
N ALA A 262 7.87 5.36 -5.14
CA ALA A 262 8.48 6.09 -4.03
C ALA A 262 9.38 7.24 -4.54
N PRO A 263 9.57 8.33 -3.77
CA PRO A 263 10.29 9.53 -4.21
C PRO A 263 11.73 9.28 -4.75
N PRO A 264 12.30 10.20 -5.56
CA PRO A 264 13.63 10.08 -6.17
C PRO A 264 14.78 9.96 -5.16
N ASP A 265 14.62 10.55 -3.97
CA ASP A 265 15.63 10.60 -2.91
C ASP A 265 15.70 9.30 -2.07
N ALA A 266 14.87 8.32 -2.44
CA ALA A 266 14.86 6.97 -1.88
C ALA A 266 15.75 6.03 -2.73
N GLU A 267 16.95 5.63 -2.32
CA GLU A 267 17.70 4.58 -3.03
C GLU A 267 16.89 3.26 -3.18
N SER A 268 17.11 2.49 -4.24
CA SER A 268 16.17 1.43 -4.66
C SER A 268 16.60 0.03 -4.27
N HIS A 269 16.56 -0.33 -2.99
CA HIS A 269 16.87 -1.70 -2.57
C HIS A 269 15.87 -2.24 -1.55
N GLY A 270 15.42 -3.47 -1.78
CA GLY A 270 14.49 -4.17 -0.90
C GLY A 270 13.21 -4.66 -1.58
N THR A 271 12.71 -3.93 -2.56
CA THR A 271 11.79 -4.50 -3.53
C THR A 271 12.57 -5.47 -4.44
N ALA A 272 11.92 -6.52 -4.95
CA ALA A 272 12.62 -7.60 -5.68
C ALA A 272 13.49 -7.10 -6.84
N PHE A 273 13.15 -5.95 -7.44
CA PHE A 273 13.84 -5.38 -8.60
C PHE A 273 14.00 -3.84 -8.51
N GLY A 274 14.05 -3.26 -7.32
CA GLY A 274 14.23 -1.81 -7.14
C GLY A 274 12.94 -0.97 -7.21
N ARG A 275 13.03 0.35 -7.26
CA ARG A 275 11.85 1.22 -7.17
C ARG A 275 10.98 1.06 -8.40
N GLY A 276 9.69 0.81 -8.18
CA GLY A 276 8.76 0.73 -9.27
C GLY A 276 7.36 0.39 -8.82
N ILE A 277 6.46 0.43 -9.80
CA ILE A 277 5.12 -0.11 -9.66
C ILE A 277 5.20 -1.58 -10.06
N TYR A 278 4.73 -2.44 -9.16
CA TYR A 278 4.84 -3.88 -9.31
C TYR A 278 3.57 -4.47 -9.89
N PHE A 279 3.73 -5.31 -10.90
CA PHE A 279 2.66 -6.04 -11.55
C PHE A 279 3.00 -7.54 -11.61
N ALA A 280 1.98 -8.37 -11.80
CA ALA A 280 2.14 -9.80 -12.06
C ALA A 280 1.25 -10.23 -13.22
N ASP A 281 1.75 -11.13 -14.05
CA ASP A 281 0.95 -11.82 -15.06
C ASP A 281 0.08 -12.94 -14.47
N VAL A 282 0.33 -13.33 -13.22
CA VAL A 282 -0.39 -14.37 -12.47
C VAL A 282 -1.29 -13.74 -11.40
N PHE A 283 -2.60 -13.96 -11.51
CA PHE A 283 -3.61 -13.43 -10.58
C PHE A 283 -3.33 -13.75 -9.11
N ARG A 284 -2.99 -15.02 -8.79
CA ARG A 284 -2.72 -15.46 -7.40
C ARG A 284 -1.64 -14.62 -6.72
N LYS A 285 -0.62 -14.18 -7.46
CA LYS A 285 0.49 -13.40 -6.90
C LYS A 285 0.00 -12.02 -6.45
N SER A 286 -0.79 -11.35 -7.28
CA SER A 286 -1.36 -10.03 -6.95
C SER A 286 -2.48 -10.14 -5.91
N TRP A 287 -3.32 -11.18 -5.97
CA TRP A 287 -4.38 -11.41 -4.98
C TRP A 287 -3.87 -11.47 -3.53
N ALA A 288 -2.65 -11.97 -3.31
CA ALA A 288 -2.04 -12.03 -1.98
C ALA A 288 -1.79 -10.65 -1.34
N TYR A 289 -1.85 -9.57 -2.13
CA TYR A 289 -1.69 -8.18 -1.66
C TYR A 289 -3.03 -7.48 -1.37
N CYS A 290 -4.17 -8.12 -1.64
CA CYS A 290 -5.50 -7.55 -1.38
C CYS A 290 -5.93 -7.65 0.11
N GLY A 291 -5.05 -8.10 1.01
CA GLY A 291 -5.38 -8.28 2.43
C GLY A 291 -6.25 -9.50 2.73
N GLY A 292 -6.31 -10.46 1.80
CA GLY A 292 -6.97 -11.75 2.04
C GLY A 292 -6.35 -12.44 3.26
N ASP A 293 -7.15 -12.58 4.30
CA ASP A 293 -6.78 -13.11 5.59
C ASP A 293 -6.00 -14.43 5.43
N ARG A 294 -4.70 -14.40 5.73
CA ARG A 294 -3.95 -15.63 5.98
C ARG A 294 -4.31 -16.07 7.39
N GLY A 295 -5.49 -16.67 7.54
CA GLY A 295 -5.78 -17.60 8.63
C GLY A 295 -6.38 -17.02 9.91
N ARG A 296 -7.47 -16.25 9.84
CA ARG A 296 -8.52 -16.37 10.86
C ARG A 296 -9.78 -16.95 10.21
N GLY A 297 -10.15 -18.14 10.69
CA GLY A 297 -11.33 -18.85 10.24
C GLY A 297 -12.60 -18.15 10.69
N GLU A 298 -12.99 -17.07 10.02
CA GLU A 298 -14.37 -16.62 10.01
C GLU A 298 -15.01 -16.94 8.65
N PRO A 299 -16.23 -17.50 8.65
CA PRO A 299 -16.87 -17.97 7.43
C PRO A 299 -17.18 -16.80 6.51
N GLN A 300 -16.79 -16.94 5.25
CA GLN A 300 -17.29 -16.11 4.16
C GLN A 300 -18.81 -16.21 4.13
N GLN A 301 -19.50 -15.10 4.41
CA GLN A 301 -20.93 -14.92 4.14
C GLN A 301 -21.11 -14.10 2.87
#